data_AF-A0A6A4KNU6-F1
#
_entry.id   AF-A0A6A4KNU6-F1
#
_cell.length_a   1.000
_cell.length_b   1.000
_cell.length_c   1.000
_cell.angle_alpha   90.00
_cell.angle_beta   90.00
_cell.angle_gamma   90.00
#
_symmetry.space_group_name_H-M   'P 1'
#
loop_
_entity.id
_entity.type
_entity.pdbx_description
1 polymer ?
#
loop_
_entity_poly.entity_id
_entity_poly.type
_entity_poly.pdbx_seq_one_letter_code
_entity_poly.pdbx_strand_id
1 'polypeptide(L)'
;MQKRLSVQDRESLYLKWGIKLNSKYRRLQLASRLWTDTQDMDHISDSAFIVAKLVGFEEPGQAPKEMFGLNFAPQPPRRRSYSLKRSVISLL
;
A
#
# COMPACT_ATOMS: atom_id res chain seq x y z
N MET A 1 -10.18 15.68 -2.18
CA MET A 1 -9.21 14.69 -2.71
C MET A 1 -8.05 15.42 -3.38
N GLN A 2 -6.84 15.32 -2.82
CA GLN A 2 -5.66 15.85 -3.50
C GLN A 2 -5.34 15.00 -4.72
N LYS A 3 -5.10 15.66 -5.85
CA LYS A 3 -4.73 15.03 -7.11
C LYS A 3 -3.24 14.66 -7.03
N ARG A 4 -2.91 13.36 -6.86
CA ARG A 4 -1.51 12.87 -6.76
C ARG A 4 -0.66 13.12 -7.99
N LEU A 5 -1.30 13.19 -9.16
CA LEU A 5 -0.66 13.55 -10.43
C LEU A 5 -1.00 14.99 -10.82
N SER A 6 -0.03 15.70 -11.38
CA SER A 6 -0.23 16.98 -12.07
C SER A 6 -1.15 16.78 -13.30
N VAL A 7 -1.59 17.86 -13.94
CA VAL A 7 -2.37 17.74 -15.20
C VAL A 7 -1.49 17.18 -16.31
N GLN A 8 -0.28 17.74 -16.46
CA GLN A 8 0.70 17.33 -17.46
C GLN A 8 1.12 15.86 -17.30
N ASP A 9 1.37 15.41 -16.06
CA ASP A 9 1.71 14.01 -15.76
C ASP A 9 0.58 13.05 -16.18
N ARG A 10 -0.68 13.46 -16.03
CA ARG A 10 -1.80 12.61 -16.48
C ARG A 10 -1.88 12.53 -17.99
N GLU A 11 -1.64 13.64 -18.68
CA GLU A 11 -1.70 13.69 -20.13
C GLU A 11 -0.58 12.87 -20.75
N SER A 12 0.65 13.02 -20.26
CA SER A 12 1.79 12.19 -20.69
C SER A 12 1.54 10.71 -20.40
N LEU A 13 0.97 10.38 -19.24
CA LEU A 13 0.61 9.02 -18.90
C LEU A 13 -0.43 8.44 -19.87
N TYR A 14 -1.50 9.17 -20.20
CA TYR A 14 -2.47 8.69 -21.19
C TYR A 14 -1.83 8.45 -22.55
N LEU A 15 -0.95 9.35 -23.01
CA LEU A 15 -0.25 9.19 -24.27
C LEU A 15 0.71 7.99 -24.27
N LYS A 16 1.51 7.81 -23.21
CA LYS A 16 2.40 6.63 -23.04
C LYS A 16 1.58 5.34 -23.10
N TRP A 17 0.41 5.34 -22.50
CA TRP A 17 -0.49 4.18 -22.48
C TRP A 17 -1.39 4.07 -23.71
N GLY A 18 -1.14 4.85 -24.78
CA GLY A 18 -1.87 4.76 -26.05
C GLY A 18 -3.33 5.20 -25.98
N ILE A 19 -3.67 6.08 -25.03
CA ILE A 19 -4.99 6.66 -24.83
C ILE A 19 -4.98 8.10 -25.34
N LYS A 20 -5.79 8.37 -26.37
CA LYS A 20 -5.91 9.73 -26.93
C LYS A 20 -6.53 10.68 -25.92
N LEU A 21 -6.02 11.91 -25.83
CA LEU A 21 -6.52 12.93 -24.88
C LEU A 21 -7.97 13.35 -25.13
N ASN A 22 -8.43 13.26 -26.38
CA ASN A 22 -9.81 13.54 -26.79
C ASN A 22 -10.77 12.35 -26.62
N SER A 23 -10.29 11.20 -26.14
CA SER A 23 -11.14 10.01 -25.97
C SER A 23 -12.05 10.12 -24.74
N LYS A 24 -13.21 9.46 -24.80
CA LYS A 24 -14.15 9.38 -23.67
C LYS A 24 -13.66 8.34 -22.66
N TYR A 25 -13.98 8.51 -21.38
CA TYR A 25 -13.67 7.54 -20.31
C TYR A 25 -12.18 7.18 -20.15
N ARG A 26 -11.26 8.12 -20.37
CA ARG A 26 -9.79 7.91 -20.29
C ARG A 26 -9.32 7.16 -19.03
N ARG A 27 -9.92 7.47 -17.87
CA ARG A 27 -9.58 6.79 -16.60
C ARG A 27 -9.95 5.31 -16.61
N LEU A 28 -11.10 4.97 -17.18
CA LEU A 28 -11.56 3.59 -17.29
C LEU A 28 -10.71 2.81 -18.29
N GLN A 29 -10.38 3.43 -19.43
CA GLN A 29 -9.46 2.83 -20.41
C GLN A 29 -8.08 2.56 -19.80
N LEU A 30 -7.56 3.49 -19.00
CA LEU A 30 -6.30 3.28 -18.30
C LEU A 30 -6.41 2.13 -17.30
N ALA A 31 -7.48 2.11 -16.50
CA ALA A 31 -7.73 1.03 -15.54
C ALA A 31 -7.91 -0.33 -16.22
N SER A 32 -8.45 -0.42 -17.44
CA SER A 32 -8.48 -1.71 -18.14
C SER A 32 -7.08 -2.13 -18.59
N ARG A 33 -6.32 -1.19 -19.20
CA ARG A 33 -4.99 -1.48 -19.77
C ARG A 33 -3.98 -1.92 -18.72
N LEU A 34 -3.99 -1.30 -17.55
CA LEU A 34 -3.09 -1.61 -16.43
C LEU A 34 -3.28 -3.03 -15.84
N TRP A 35 -4.38 -3.72 -16.15
CA TRP A 35 -4.68 -5.09 -15.70
C TRP A 35 -4.84 -6.07 -16.87
N THR A 36 -4.41 -5.69 -18.08
CA THR A 36 -4.61 -6.50 -19.28
C THR A 36 -3.55 -7.60 -19.45
N ASP A 37 -2.27 -7.28 -19.22
CA ASP A 37 -1.18 -8.23 -19.39
C ASP A 37 -0.66 -8.71 -18.03
N THR A 38 -0.59 -10.04 -17.87
CA THR A 38 -0.15 -10.72 -16.64
C THR A 38 1.08 -11.59 -16.86
N GLN A 39 1.61 -11.63 -18.08
CA GLN A 39 2.78 -12.43 -18.44
C GLN A 39 3.99 -11.54 -18.75
N ASP A 40 3.76 -10.31 -19.20
CA ASP A 40 4.81 -9.31 -19.40
C ASP A 40 5.20 -8.64 -18.06
N MET A 41 6.39 -8.97 -17.56
CA MET A 41 6.94 -8.41 -16.33
C MET A 41 7.18 -6.91 -16.42
N ASP A 42 7.53 -6.38 -17.59
CA ASP A 42 7.74 -4.95 -17.78
C ASP A 42 6.39 -4.24 -17.65
N HIS A 43 5.35 -4.75 -18.31
CA HIS A 43 3.98 -4.25 -18.17
C HIS A 43 3.49 -4.28 -16.72
N ILE A 44 3.72 -5.39 -16.01
CA ILE A 44 3.35 -5.53 -14.59
C ILE A 44 4.05 -4.47 -13.75
N SER A 45 5.36 -4.28 -13.95
CA SER A 45 6.15 -3.31 -13.20
C SER A 45 5.69 -1.86 -13.43
N ASP A 46 5.48 -1.49 -14.70
CA ASP A 46 4.99 -0.17 -15.10
C ASP A 46 3.58 0.08 -14.55
N SER A 47 2.73 -0.95 -14.56
CA SER A 47 1.37 -0.88 -14.02
C SER A 47 1.38 -0.67 -12.50
N ALA A 48 2.17 -1.47 -11.79
CA ALA A 48 2.34 -1.38 -10.34
C ALA A 48 2.87 -0.01 -9.92
N PHE A 49 3.85 0.54 -10.65
CA PHE A 49 4.38 1.88 -10.41
C PHE A 49 3.30 2.97 -10.50
N ILE A 50 2.44 2.90 -11.51
CA ILE A 50 1.34 3.87 -11.67
C ILE A 50 0.34 3.75 -10.54
N VAL A 51 -0.04 2.53 -10.16
CA VAL A 51 -0.96 2.29 -9.04
C VAL A 51 -0.36 2.81 -7.73
N ALA A 52 0.93 2.56 -7.48
CA ALA A 52 1.64 3.06 -6.32
C ALA A 52 1.57 4.60 -6.23
N LYS A 53 1.92 5.29 -7.33
CA LYS A 53 1.86 6.76 -7.41
C LYS A 53 0.44 7.31 -7.21
N LEU A 54 -0.59 6.60 -7.67
CA LEU A 54 -2.00 7.00 -7.53
C LEU A 54 -2.55 6.76 -6.12
N VAL A 55 -2.21 5.63 -5.50
CA VAL A 55 -2.64 5.28 -4.13
C VAL A 55 -1.82 6.07 -3.09
N GLY A 56 -0.65 6.57 -3.47
CA GLY A 56 0.27 7.25 -2.57
C GLY A 56 1.17 6.27 -1.81
N PHE A 57 1.41 5.09 -2.37
CA PHE A 57 2.52 4.26 -1.94
C PHE A 57 3.82 4.92 -2.40
N GLU A 58 4.74 5.09 -1.46
CA GLU A 58 6.11 5.51 -1.75
C GLU A 58 6.86 4.42 -2.52
N GLU A 59 7.92 4.83 -3.20
CA GLU A 59 8.77 3.97 -4.02
C GLU A 59 9.20 2.72 -3.23
N PRO A 60 9.29 1.53 -3.86
CA PRO A 60 9.78 0.32 -3.17
C PRO A 60 11.19 0.58 -2.63
N GLY A 61 11.28 0.83 -1.31
CA GLY A 61 12.50 1.27 -0.62
C GLY A 61 12.32 2.49 0.30
N GLN A 62 11.30 3.33 0.06
CA GLN A 62 10.90 4.44 0.93
C GLN A 62 9.73 4.09 1.85
N ALA A 63 8.94 3.07 1.51
CA ALA A 63 7.91 2.57 2.41
C ALA A 63 8.52 2.25 3.79
N PRO A 64 7.94 2.74 4.91
CA PRO A 64 8.44 2.43 6.24
C PRO A 64 8.50 0.92 6.37
N LYS A 65 9.71 0.38 6.59
CA LYS A 65 9.98 -1.06 6.77
C LYS A 65 9.23 -1.66 7.98
N GLU A 66 8.44 -0.85 8.68
CA GLU A 66 7.91 -1.14 10.00
C GLU A 66 6.44 -1.57 10.05
N MET A 67 5.61 -1.51 9.00
CA MET A 67 4.17 -1.73 9.23
C MET A 67 3.42 -2.48 8.12
N PHE A 68 3.76 -3.75 7.92
CA PHE A 68 2.69 -4.74 7.98
C PHE A 68 2.52 -5.06 9.47
N GLY A 69 1.33 -4.90 10.03
CA GLY A 69 1.02 -5.10 11.46
C GLY A 69 1.20 -6.53 11.99
N LEU A 70 2.02 -7.33 11.31
CA LEU A 70 2.52 -8.61 11.76
C LEU A 70 3.88 -8.35 12.39
N ASN A 71 3.88 -8.09 13.70
CA ASN A 71 5.09 -8.10 14.51
C ASN A 71 5.67 -9.53 14.50
N PHE A 72 6.48 -9.87 13.49
CA PHE A 72 7.20 -11.14 13.42
C PHE A 72 8.44 -11.18 14.32
N ALA A 73 8.78 -10.06 14.97
CA ALA A 73 9.82 -10.02 15.98
C ALA A 73 9.33 -10.75 17.24
N PRO A 74 10.09 -11.74 17.78
CA PRO A 74 9.79 -12.36 19.06
C PRO A 74 9.72 -11.28 20.13
N GLN A 75 8.56 -11.09 20.78
CA GLN A 75 8.48 -10.16 21.89
C GLN A 75 9.35 -10.66 23.04
N PRO A 76 10.16 -9.80 23.69
CA PRO A 76 10.86 -10.19 24.90
C PRO A 76 9.83 -10.64 25.94
N PRO A 77 10.11 -11.70 26.71
CA PRO A 77 9.13 -12.26 27.64
C PRO A 77 8.73 -11.18 28.65
N ARG A 78 7.46 -10.78 28.61
CA ARG A 78 6.88 -9.89 29.61
C ARG A 78 7.00 -10.58 30.96
N ARG A 79 7.92 -10.13 31.83
CA ARG A 79 7.94 -10.52 33.24
C ARG A 79 6.66 -9.99 33.90
N ARG A 80 5.60 -10.78 33.89
CA ARG A 80 4.41 -10.55 34.72
C ARG A 80 4.79 -10.88 36.16
N SER A 81 4.94 -9.89 37.02
CA SER A 81 4.94 -10.11 38.46
C SER A 81 3.50 -10.30 38.92
N TYR A 82 3.12 -11.54 39.21
CA TYR A 82 1.87 -11.85 39.91
C TYR A 82 2.06 -11.50 41.39
N SER A 83 1.51 -10.36 41.81
CA SER A 83 1.33 -10.03 43.22
C SER A 83 0.24 -10.95 43.80
N LEU A 84 0.65 -12.03 44.47
CA LEU A 84 -0.26 -12.87 45.24
C LEU A 84 -0.61 -12.12 46.54
N LYS A 85 -1.69 -11.34 46.55
CA LYS A 85 -2.27 -10.86 47.80
C LYS A 85 -2.95 -12.03 48.51
N ARG A 86 -2.22 -12.68 49.41
CA ARG A 86 -2.78 -13.72 50.29
C ARG A 86 -3.63 -13.04 51.36
N SER A 87 -4.93 -12.95 51.09
CA SER A 87 -5.94 -12.70 52.14
C SER A 87 -5.99 -13.97 53.00
N VAL A 88 -5.55 -13.89 54.26
CA VAL A 88 -5.87 -14.93 55.25
C VAL A 88 -7.05 -14.44 56.08
N ILE A 89 -8.11 -15.19 55.87
CA ILE A 89 -9.40 -15.16 56.54
C ILE A 89 -9.21 -15.42 58.03
N SER A 90 -9.95 -14.64 58.82
CA SER A 90 -10.27 -14.86 60.24
C SER A 90 -10.62 -16.30 60.56
N LEU A 91 -9.95 -16.90 61.54
CA LEU A 91 -10.47 -18.03 62.31
C LEU A 91 -9.82 -17.99 63.70
N LEU A 92 -10.70 -17.86 64.71
CA LEU A 92 -10.53 -17.78 66.17
C LEU A 92 -10.36 -16.36 66.73
#